data_AF-A0A815GIW6-F1
#
_entry.id   AF-A0A815GIW6-F1
#
_cell.length_a   1.000
_cell.length_b   1.000
_cell.length_c   1.000
_cell.angle_alpha   90.00
_cell.angle_beta   90.00
_cell.angle_gamma   90.00
#
_symmetry.space_group_name_H-M   'P 1'
#
loop_
_entity.id
_entity.type
_entity.pdbx_description
1 polymer ?
#
loop_
_entity_poly.entity_id
_entity_poly.type
_entity_poly.pdbx_seq_one_letter_code
_entity_poly.pdbx_strand_id
1 'polypeptide(L)'
;MMATIVESKRKKPTLLLDNFRYTQDKILNTTIYWKCENRSCPGRAIQYDSNPSRMTKLHNHEGDEVRCKVEELKMNLKRHIEDSPQPVKKISREHII
;
A
#
# COMPACT_ATOMS: atom_id res chain seq x y z
N MET A 1 -8.23 10.73 6.86
CA MET A 1 -7.56 9.49 7.31
C MET A 1 -8.07 8.36 6.44
N MET A 2 -7.36 8.01 5.36
CA MET A 2 -7.73 6.89 4.49
C MET A 2 -6.64 5.82 4.62
N ALA A 3 -7.06 4.61 4.98
CA ALA A 3 -6.20 3.45 5.10
C ALA A 3 -6.39 2.59 3.86
N THR A 4 -5.34 2.37 3.09
CA THR A 4 -5.42 1.61 1.84
C THR A 4 -4.47 0.42 1.92
N ILE A 5 -4.97 -0.79 1.69
CA ILE A 5 -4.11 -1.97 1.54
C ILE A 5 -3.74 -2.09 0.07
N VAL A 6 -2.44 -2.06 -0.21
CA VAL A 6 -1.89 -2.29 -1.54
C VAL A 6 -1.09 -3.58 -1.57
N GLU A 7 -1.03 -4.23 -2.73
CA GLU A 7 -0.13 -5.36 -2.94
C GLU A 7 1.24 -4.88 -3.41
N SER A 8 2.27 -5.20 -2.64
CA SER A 8 3.65 -4.92 -3.04
C SER A 8 4.08 -5.76 -4.26
N LYS A 9 5.21 -5.39 -4.88
CA LYS A 9 5.84 -6.15 -5.97
C LYS A 9 6.07 -7.64 -5.66
N ARG A 10 6.14 -8.03 -4.38
CA ARG A 10 6.37 -9.41 -3.92
C ARG A 10 5.08 -10.12 -3.48
N LYS A 11 3.90 -9.63 -3.89
CA LYS A 11 2.58 -10.14 -3.46
C LYS A 11 2.39 -10.15 -1.93
N LYS A 12 3.12 -9.28 -1.21
CA LYS A 12 2.92 -9.08 0.22
C LYS A 12 2.00 -7.90 0.44
N PRO A 13 0.96 -8.02 1.27
CA PRO A 13 0.07 -6.91 1.57
C PRO A 13 0.85 -5.83 2.31
N THR A 14 0.58 -4.58 1.95
CA THR A 14 1.20 -3.38 2.51
C THR A 14 0.11 -2.41 2.86
N LEU A 15 0.08 -1.95 4.11
CA LEU A 15 -0.87 -0.94 4.55
C LEU A 15 -0.26 0.44 4.32
N LEU A 16 -1.01 1.31 3.66
CA LEU A 16 -0.76 2.74 3.55
C LEU A 16 -1.66 3.45 4.57
N LEU A 17 -1.08 4.17 5.51
CA LEU A 17 -1.82 4.93 6.52
C LEU A 17 -1.01 6.15 6.95
N ASP A 18 -1.63 7.33 6.93
CA ASP A 18 -1.04 8.61 7.37
C ASP A 18 0.36 8.89 6.77
N ASN A 19 0.51 8.68 5.45
CA ASN A 19 1.78 8.82 4.71
C ASN A 19 2.88 7.82 5.12
N PHE A 20 2.57 6.82 5.92
CA PHE A 20 3.46 5.74 6.27
C PHE A 20 3.08 4.44 5.58
N ARG A 21 4.11 3.63 5.32
CA ARG A 21 3.96 2.26 4.82
C ARG A 21 4.23 1.27 5.92
N TYR A 22 3.38 0.27 6.01
CA TYR A 22 3.51 -0.83 6.94
C TYR A 22 3.51 -2.17 6.23
N THR A 23 4.35 -3.07 6.72
CA THR A 23 4.35 -4.48 6.36
C THR A 23 3.58 -5.27 7.41
N GLN A 24 2.93 -6.34 6.99
CA GLN A 24 2.25 -7.23 7.92
C GLN A 24 3.27 -7.87 8.86
N ASP A 25 3.03 -7.75 10.17
CA ASP A 25 3.85 -8.36 11.21
C ASP A 25 3.29 -9.72 11.60
N LYS A 26 2.02 -9.75 12.03
CA LYS A 26 1.29 -10.97 12.40
C LYS A 26 -0.22 -10.77 12.27
N ILE A 27 -0.94 -11.88 12.15
CA ILE A 27 -2.40 -11.92 12.23
C ILE A 27 -2.74 -12.70 13.48
N LEU A 28 -3.58 -12.12 14.34
CA LEU A 28 -4.10 -12.77 15.53
C LEU A 28 -5.63 -12.64 15.52
N ASN A 29 -6.33 -13.78 15.45
CA ASN A 29 -7.78 -13.83 15.30
C ASN A 29 -8.22 -12.98 14.10
N THR A 30 -8.99 -11.92 14.36
CA THR A 30 -9.52 -10.96 13.38
C THR A 30 -8.72 -9.64 13.32
N THR A 31 -7.55 -9.60 13.96
CA THR A 31 -6.70 -8.41 14.04
C THR A 31 -5.39 -8.63 13.28
N ILE A 32 -5.12 -7.74 12.33
CA ILE A 32 -3.84 -7.69 11.62
C ILE A 32 -2.97 -6.63 12.28
N TYR A 33 -1.78 -7.05 12.71
CA TYR A 33 -0.77 -6.18 13.27
C TYR A 33 0.22 -5.80 12.18
N TRP A 34 0.45 -4.50 12.07
CA TRP A 34 1.27 -3.89 11.04
C TRP A 34 2.48 -3.23 11.69
N LYS A 35 3.65 -3.36 11.06
CA LYS A 35 4.88 -2.68 11.45
C LYS A 35 5.39 -1.81 10.34
N CYS A 36 5.99 -0.67 10.68
CA CYS A 36 6.60 0.20 9.69
C CYS A 36 7.59 -0.57 8.79
N GLU A 37 7.62 -0.23 7.50
CA GLU A 37 8.59 -0.80 6.56
C GLU A 37 10.04 -0.48 6.96
N ASN A 38 10.28 0.69 7.57
CA ASN A 38 11.58 1.04 8.12
C ASN A 38 11.86 0.21 9.39
N ARG A 39 12.88 -0.65 9.35
CA ARG A 39 13.23 -1.58 10.44
C ARG A 39 13.65 -0.89 11.73
N SER A 40 14.24 0.31 11.62
CA SER A 40 14.66 1.11 12.79
C SER A 40 13.50 1.95 13.34
N CYS A 41 12.33 1.90 12.71
CA CYS A 41 11.17 2.66 13.14
C CYS A 41 10.30 1.85 14.11
N PRO A 42 9.91 2.42 15.26
CA PRO A 42 9.02 1.78 16.21
C PRO A 42 7.55 1.81 15.76
N GLY A 43 7.22 2.50 14.67
CA GLY A 43 5.84 2.71 14.21
C GLY A 43 5.06 1.41 14.04
N ARG A 44 3.83 1.40 14.55
CA ARG A 44 2.90 0.26 14.51
C ARG A 44 1.50 0.73 14.17
N ALA A 45 0.76 -0.13 13.48
CA ALA A 45 -0.66 0.06 13.21
C ALA A 45 -1.39 -1.25 13.42
N ILE A 46 -2.70 -1.17 13.63
CA ILE A 46 -3.57 -2.32 13.73
C ILE A 46 -4.75 -2.13 12.79
N GLN A 47 -5.22 -3.24 12.23
CA GLN A 47 -6.44 -3.31 11.47
C GLN A 47 -7.32 -4.40 12.07
N TYR A 48 -8.56 -4.06 12.37
CA TYR A 48 -9.57 -5.04 12.73
C TYR A 48 -10.45 -5.30 11.52
N ASP A 49 -11.00 -6.49 11.43
CA ASP A 49 -11.86 -6.93 10.31
C ASP A 49 -12.93 -5.89 9.91
N SER A 50 -13.66 -5.34 10.89
CA SER A 50 -14.73 -4.35 10.63
C SER A 50 -14.39 -2.90 11.01
N ASN A 51 -13.17 -2.61 11.47
CA ASN A 51 -12.80 -1.24 11.88
C ASN A 51 -11.70 -0.66 10.99
N PRO A 52 -11.71 0.66 10.77
CA PRO A 52 -10.63 1.31 10.03
C PRO A 52 -9.28 1.06 10.70
N SER A 53 -8.24 0.87 9.87
CA SER A 53 -6.88 0.74 10.36
C SER A 53 -6.47 2.01 11.10
N ARG A 54 -5.77 1.84 12.23
CA ARG A 54 -5.28 2.97 13.04
C ARG A 54 -3.85 2.76 13.48
N MET A 55 -3.11 3.86 13.59
CA MET A 55 -1.77 3.87 14.15
C MET A 55 -1.84 3.65 15.68
N THR A 56 -0.97 2.80 16.20
CA THR A 56 -0.87 2.50 17.64
C THR A 56 0.45 2.95 18.26
N LYS A 57 1.50 3.08 17.46
CA LYS A 57 2.79 3.60 17.90
C LYS A 57 3.33 4.60 16.89
N LEU A 58 3.81 5.74 17.41
CA LEU A 58 4.34 6.83 16.60
C LEU A 58 5.63 6.43 15.87
N HIS A 59 5.87 7.13 14.76
CA HIS A 59 7.07 6.99 13.95
C HIS A 59 8.17 7.93 14.46
N ASN A 60 9.43 7.55 14.22
CA ASN A 60 10.61 8.37 14.48
C ASN A 60 11.20 8.97 13.19
N HIS A 61 10.39 9.03 12.13
CA HIS A 61 10.76 9.58 10.83
C HIS A 61 9.52 10.19 10.18
N GLU A 62 9.76 11.04 9.18
CA GLU A 62 8.68 11.64 8.41
C GLU A 62 8.01 10.63 7.48
N GLY A 63 6.73 10.87 7.19
CA GLY A 63 5.97 10.12 6.21
C GLY A 63 6.46 10.41 4.79
N ASP A 64 6.30 9.42 3.91
CA ASP A 64 6.65 9.51 2.50
C ASP A 64 5.36 9.52 1.67
N GLU A 65 4.71 10.69 1.67
CA GLU A 65 3.41 10.91 1.03
C GLU A 65 3.46 10.59 -0.47
N VAL A 66 4.50 11.07 -1.16
CA VAL A 66 4.66 10.87 -2.61
C VAL A 66 4.70 9.39 -2.92
N ARG A 67 5.50 8.60 -2.20
CA ARG A 67 5.58 7.16 -2.44
C ARG A 67 4.28 6.45 -2.08
N CYS A 68 3.57 6.86 -1.02
CA CYS A 68 2.26 6.29 -0.70
C CYS A 68 1.24 6.52 -1.84
N LYS A 69 1.15 7.75 -2.35
CA LYS A 69 0.27 8.09 -3.48
C LYS A 69 0.64 7.32 -4.75
N VAL A 70 1.92 7.14 -5.03
CA VAL A 70 2.38 6.35 -6.18
C VAL A 70 1.95 4.88 -6.07
N GLU A 71 2.06 4.28 -4.88
CA GLU A 71 1.64 2.88 -4.68
C GLU A 71 0.11 2.73 -4.75
N GLU A 72 -0.64 3.69 -4.20
CA GLU A 72 -2.09 3.72 -4.32
C GLU A 72 -2.54 3.87 -5.78
N LEU A 73 -1.94 4.78 -6.53
CA LEU A 73 -2.22 4.97 -7.95
C LEU A 73 -1.92 3.69 -8.75
N LYS A 74 -0.78 3.04 -8.50
CA LYS A 74 -0.44 1.76 -9.15
C LYS A 74 -1.48 0.69 -8.87
N MET A 75 -1.97 0.58 -7.63
CA MET A 75 -3.02 -0.37 -7.28
C MET A 75 -4.32 -0.05 -8.05
N ASN A 76 -4.74 1.22 -8.06
CA ASN A 76 -5.96 1.63 -8.75
C ASN A 76 -5.88 1.37 -10.26
N LEU A 77 -4.71 1.63 -10.87
CA LEU A 77 -4.46 1.33 -12.28
C LEU A 77 -4.53 -0.17 -12.57
N LYS A 78 -3.90 -1.01 -11.73
CA LYS A 78 -3.97 -2.48 -11.87
C LYS A 78 -5.41 -2.98 -11.80
N ARG A 79 -6.16 -2.54 -10.78
CA ARG A 79 -7.58 -2.90 -10.61
C ARG A 79 -8.40 -2.52 -11.83
N HIS A 80 -8.20 -1.31 -12.36
CA HIS A 80 -8.91 -0.86 -13.55
C HIS A 80 -8.61 -1.70 -14.81
N ILE A 81 -7.36 -2.13 -14.99
CA ILE A 81 -6.98 -3.03 -16.09
C ILE A 81 -7.63 -4.41 -15.92
N GLU A 82 -7.72 -4.91 -14.69
CA GLU A 82 -8.38 -6.19 -14.39
C GLU A 82 -9.89 -6.11 -14.62
N ASP A 83 -10.55 -5.02 -14.20
CA ASP A 83 -12.00 -4.81 -14.35
C ASP A 83 -12.42 -4.53 -15.80
N SER A 84 -11.56 -3.84 -16.56
CA SER A 84 -11.78 -3.50 -17.96
C SER A 84 -10.52 -3.76 -18.77
N PRO A 85 -10.27 -5.02 -19.16
CA PRO A 85 -9.07 -5.40 -19.91
C PRO A 85 -9.12 -4.78 -21.32
N GLN A 86 -8.55 -3.58 -21.45
CA GLN A 86 -8.27 -3.01 -22.75
C GLN A 86 -6.98 -3.64 -23.28
N PRO A 87 -6.96 -4.14 -24.53
CA PRO A 87 -5.73 -4.60 -25.14
C PRO A 87 -4.75 -3.43 -25.18
N VAL A 88 -3.55 -3.64 -24.62
CA VAL A 88 -2.46 -2.68 -24.69
C VAL A 88 -2.22 -2.37 -26.16
N LYS A 89 -2.53 -1.13 -26.57
CA LYS A 89 -2.23 -0.67 -27.93
C LYS A 89 -0.72 -0.74 -28.10
N LYS A 90 -0.23 -1.67 -28.92
CA LYS A 90 1.19 -1.73 -29.26
C LYS A 90 1.53 -0.42 -29.96
N ILE A 91 2.34 0.41 -29.31
CA ILE A 91 3.00 1.52 -29.98
C ILE A 91 4.01 0.87 -30.94
N SER A 92 3.70 0.87 -32.24
CA SER A 92 4.65 0.42 -33.25
C SER A 92 5.86 1.36 -33.22
N ARG A 93 7.07 0.81 -33.46
CA ARG A 93 8.34 1.57 -33.49
C ARG A 93 8.32 2.77 -34.43
N GLU A 94 7.37 2.79 -35.36
CA GLU A 94 7.12 3.81 -36.37
C GLU A 94 6.63 5.14 -35.77
N HIS A 95 6.15 5.12 -34.52
CA HIS A 95 5.65 6.30 -33.79
C HIS A 95 6.64 6.85 -32.76
N ILE A 96 7.86 6.30 -32.67
CA ILE A 96 8.95 6.82 -31.84
C ILE A 96 9.90 7.55 -32.79
N ILE A 97 9.60 8.82 -33.03
CA ILE A 97 10.43 9.75 -33.83
C ILE A 97 11.46 10.40 -32.91
#